data_AF-A0A7S4DQL3-F1
#
_entry.id   AF-A0A7S4DQL3-F1
#
_cell.length_a   1.000
_cell.length_b   1.000
_cell.length_c   1.000
_cell.angle_alpha   90.00
_cell.angle_beta   90.00
_cell.angle_gamma   90.00
#
_symmetry.space_group_name_H-M   'P 1'
#
loop_
_entity.id
_entity.type
_entity.pdbx_description
1 polymer ?
#
loop_
_entity_poly.entity_id
_entity_poly.type
_entity_poly.pdbx_seq_one_letter_code
_entity_poly.pdbx_strand_id
1 'polypeptide(L)'
;RREPTTMLLSLLASVALLPATGVVVDTDCGKLRGFLDYFSLRYVFLGIPYAAPPSGDLRWMPPRRMRDEGLCWNGTRRAYMPPPLCVQSSGWIGREDCLYLSLSFPADANVNEDHAKPSSSRDDDDDDDDDD
;
A
#
# COMPACT_ATOMS: atom_id res chain seq x y z
N ARG A 1 47.62 48.11 18.60
CA ARG A 1 47.26 46.70 18.33
C ARG A 1 45.99 46.72 17.49
N ARG A 2 46.06 46.29 16.23
CA ARG A 2 44.92 46.17 15.30
C ARG A 2 44.76 44.68 15.03
N GLU A 3 43.65 44.09 15.44
CA GLU A 3 43.32 42.69 15.15
C GLU A 3 42.56 42.62 13.81
N PRO A 4 42.90 41.72 12.87
CA PRO A 4 42.20 41.59 11.60
C PRO A 4 40.96 40.69 11.76
N THR A 5 39.80 41.26 11.48
CA THR A 5 38.50 40.58 11.40
C THR A 5 38.47 39.64 10.19
N THR A 6 38.43 38.33 10.43
CA THR A 6 38.20 37.30 9.39
C THR A 6 36.69 37.17 9.12
N MET A 7 36.25 37.65 7.97
CA MET A 7 34.91 37.36 7.45
C MET A 7 34.87 35.92 6.93
N LEU A 8 34.16 35.03 7.63
CA LEU A 8 33.80 33.72 7.09
C LEU A 8 32.58 33.89 6.17
N LEU A 9 32.76 33.66 4.86
CA LEU A 9 31.67 33.63 3.89
C LEU A 9 31.01 32.24 3.94
N SER A 10 29.81 32.14 4.52
CA SER A 10 29.03 30.90 4.54
C SER A 10 28.37 30.66 3.18
N LEU A 11 28.84 29.65 2.43
CA LEU A 11 28.20 29.20 1.20
C LEU A 11 26.96 28.35 1.56
N LEU A 12 25.77 28.94 1.47
CA LEU A 12 24.50 28.20 1.54
C LEU A 12 24.30 27.47 0.20
N ALA A 13 24.64 26.18 0.15
CA ALA A 13 24.28 25.32 -0.96
C ALA A 13 22.76 25.07 -0.93
N SER A 14 22.02 25.68 -1.86
CA SER A 14 20.60 25.38 -2.05
C SER A 14 20.44 23.95 -2.59
N VAL A 15 20.11 23.01 -1.71
CA VAL A 15 19.67 21.67 -2.11
C VAL A 15 18.28 21.80 -2.71
N ALA A 16 18.17 21.67 -4.03
CA ALA A 16 16.87 21.62 -4.71
C ALA A 16 16.19 20.29 -4.36
N LEU A 17 15.06 20.36 -3.65
CA LEU A 17 14.22 19.20 -3.36
C LEU A 17 13.43 18.87 -4.63
N LEU A 18 13.78 17.78 -5.31
CA LEU A 18 12.97 17.27 -6.42
C LEU A 18 11.56 16.95 -5.89
N PRO A 19 10.49 17.39 -6.57
CA PRO A 19 9.15 17.02 -6.18
C PRO A 19 9.08 15.49 -6.26
N ALA A 20 8.74 14.86 -5.14
CA ALA A 20 8.48 13.44 -5.16
C ALA A 20 7.41 13.20 -6.24
N THR A 21 7.73 12.38 -7.23
CA THR A 21 6.77 11.89 -8.22
C THR A 21 5.89 10.83 -7.54
N GLY A 22 4.63 10.71 -7.93
CA GLY A 22 3.71 9.72 -7.37
C GLY A 22 2.35 10.28 -6.98
N VAL A 23 1.37 9.39 -6.93
CA VAL A 23 -0.03 9.68 -6.63
C VAL A 23 -0.28 9.54 -5.13
N VAL A 24 -1.07 10.45 -4.57
CA VAL A 24 -1.51 10.38 -3.17
C VAL A 24 -3.02 10.15 -3.16
N VAL A 25 -3.47 9.15 -2.40
CA VAL A 25 -4.88 8.83 -2.20
C VAL A 25 -5.22 8.84 -0.72
N ASP A 26 -6.46 9.18 -0.40
CA ASP A 26 -6.99 9.11 0.96
C ASP A 26 -7.56 7.71 1.23
N THR A 27 -7.26 7.17 2.40
CA THR A 27 -7.89 5.94 2.92
C THR A 27 -8.46 6.17 4.31
N ASP A 28 -9.15 5.17 4.83
CA ASP A 28 -9.62 5.14 6.21
C ASP A 28 -8.47 5.12 7.24
N CYS A 29 -7.23 4.78 6.87
CA CYS A 29 -6.07 4.84 7.77
C CYS A 29 -5.10 5.98 7.50
N GLY A 30 -5.49 6.94 6.65
CA GLY A 30 -4.71 8.13 6.33
C GLY A 30 -4.31 8.17 4.86
N LYS A 31 -3.36 9.04 4.53
CA LYS A 31 -2.93 9.21 3.13
C LYS A 31 -1.95 8.10 2.74
N LEU A 32 -2.14 7.53 1.55
CA LEU A 32 -1.19 6.62 0.93
C LEU A 32 -0.53 7.29 -0.26
N ARG A 33 0.75 7.01 -0.44
CA ARG A 33 1.51 7.47 -1.60
C ARG A 33 2.03 6.29 -2.39
N GLY A 34 1.59 6.19 -3.64
CA GLY A 34 2.05 5.23 -4.63
C GLY A 34 2.98 5.88 -5.66
N PHE A 35 3.36 5.12 -6.67
CA PHE A 35 4.22 5.57 -7.77
C PHE A 35 3.60 5.19 -9.11
N LEU A 36 3.99 5.89 -10.17
CA LEU A 36 3.67 5.51 -11.54
C LEU A 36 4.73 4.52 -12.01
N ASP A 37 4.31 3.30 -12.36
CA ASP A 37 5.15 2.39 -13.13
C ASP A 37 5.08 2.79 -14.60
N TYR A 38 6.17 3.36 -15.11
CA TYR A 38 6.25 3.85 -16.48
C TYR A 38 6.27 2.73 -17.53
N PHE A 39 6.60 1.49 -17.15
CA PHE A 39 6.58 0.36 -18.08
C PHE A 39 5.16 -0.13 -18.34
N SER A 40 4.35 -0.25 -17.28
CA SER A 40 2.96 -0.71 -17.38
C SER A 40 1.93 0.42 -17.48
N LEU A 41 2.37 1.68 -17.33
CA LEU A 41 1.52 2.88 -17.27
C LEU A 41 0.40 2.77 -16.21
N ARG A 42 0.76 2.23 -15.04
CA ARG A 42 -0.15 2.00 -13.91
C ARG A 42 0.32 2.74 -12.67
N TYR A 43 -0.64 3.25 -11.90
CA TYR A 43 -0.36 3.64 -10.53
C TYR A 43 -0.27 2.39 -9.66
N VAL A 44 0.80 2.29 -8.88
CA VAL A 44 1.13 1.13 -8.07
C VAL A 44 1.30 1.54 -6.61
N PHE A 45 0.70 0.75 -5.73
CA PHE A 45 0.85 0.85 -4.29
C PHE A 45 1.19 -0.53 -3.74
N LEU A 46 2.31 -0.66 -3.04
CA LEU A 46 2.81 -1.91 -2.51
C LEU A 46 2.82 -1.91 -0.98
N GLY A 47 2.49 -3.05 -0.37
CA GLY A 47 2.68 -3.25 1.06
C GLY A 47 1.77 -2.39 1.96
N ILE A 48 0.50 -2.25 1.56
CA ILE A 48 -0.51 -1.54 2.33
C ILE A 48 -1.09 -2.50 3.39
N PRO A 49 -0.94 -2.23 4.70
CA PRO A 49 -1.57 -3.05 5.73
C PRO A 49 -3.09 -2.84 5.68
N TYR A 50 -3.85 -3.93 5.62
CA TYR A 50 -5.32 -3.87 5.63
C TYR A 50 -5.93 -4.33 6.97
N ALA A 51 -5.14 -5.00 7.81
CA ALA A 51 -5.54 -5.47 9.14
C ALA A 51 -4.35 -5.40 10.10
N ALA A 52 -4.65 -5.42 11.40
CA ALA A 52 -3.64 -5.53 12.45
C ALA A 52 -2.86 -6.86 12.32
N PRO A 53 -1.57 -6.90 12.70
CA PRO A 53 -0.77 -8.12 12.66
C PRO A 53 -1.44 -9.26 13.46
N PRO A 54 -1.65 -10.45 12.87
CA PRO A 54 -2.36 -11.56 13.50
C PRO A 54 -1.45 -12.37 14.43
N SER A 55 -0.71 -11.69 15.30
CA SER A 55 0.26 -12.29 16.22
C SER A 55 -0.08 -11.95 17.68
N GLY A 56 0.57 -12.64 18.62
CA GLY A 56 0.29 -12.48 20.05
C GLY A 56 -1.17 -12.81 20.39
N ASP A 57 -1.85 -11.89 21.06
CA ASP A 57 -3.25 -12.05 21.47
C ASP A 57 -4.22 -12.11 20.28
N LEU A 58 -3.83 -11.59 19.10
CA LEU A 58 -4.64 -11.66 17.88
C LEU A 58 -4.42 -12.95 17.07
N ARG A 59 -3.52 -13.81 17.53
CA ARG A 59 -3.24 -15.07 16.83
C ARG A 59 -4.48 -15.95 16.85
N TRP A 60 -4.85 -16.48 15.68
CA TRP A 60 -6.05 -17.32 15.47
C TRP A 60 -7.39 -16.59 15.63
N MET A 61 -7.37 -15.26 15.73
CA MET A 61 -8.58 -14.44 15.71
C MET A 61 -8.91 -13.95 14.30
N PRO A 62 -10.17 -13.58 14.02
CA PRO A 62 -10.51 -12.86 12.81
C PRO A 62 -9.67 -11.57 12.65
N PRO A 63 -9.29 -11.19 11.41
CA PRO A 63 -8.54 -9.96 11.18
C PRO A 63 -9.25 -8.72 11.75
N ARG A 64 -8.49 -7.92 12.49
CA ARG A 64 -8.98 -6.68 13.11
C ARG A 64 -8.60 -5.47 12.27
N ARG A 65 -9.50 -4.51 12.12
CA ARG A 65 -9.24 -3.31 11.31
C ARG A 65 -8.13 -2.48 11.95
N MET A 66 -7.23 -1.96 11.12
CA MET A 66 -6.12 -1.11 11.56
C MET A 66 -6.58 0.10 12.39
N ARG A 67 -7.72 0.70 12.02
CA ARG A 67 -8.31 1.83 12.76
C ARG A 67 -8.77 1.45 14.16
N ASP A 68 -9.45 0.30 14.30
CA ASP A 68 -10.02 -0.14 15.58
C ASP A 68 -8.92 -0.52 16.58
N GLU A 69 -7.77 -1.00 16.08
CA GLU A 69 -6.58 -1.31 16.88
C GLU A 69 -5.64 -0.10 17.08
N GLY A 70 -6.00 1.09 16.58
CA GLY A 70 -5.17 2.29 16.74
C GLY A 70 -3.83 2.24 15.99
N LEU A 71 -3.73 1.41 14.95
CA LEU A 71 -2.51 1.16 14.18
C LEU A 71 -2.40 2.00 12.89
N CYS A 72 -3.37 2.88 12.61
CA CYS A 72 -3.29 3.79 11.48
C CYS A 72 -2.06 4.72 11.62
N TRP A 73 -1.47 5.09 10.49
CA TRP A 73 -0.28 5.94 10.47
C TRP A 73 -0.65 7.42 10.54
N ASN A 74 0.28 8.24 11.02
CA ASN A 74 0.16 9.69 10.94
C ASN A 74 0.67 10.21 9.59
N GLY A 75 -0.10 11.11 8.96
CA GLY A 75 0.27 11.74 7.70
C GLY A 75 0.17 10.78 6.49
N THR A 76 1.23 10.75 5.68
CA THR A 76 1.25 10.01 4.41
C THR A 76 2.21 8.83 4.47
N ARG A 77 1.70 7.60 4.34
CA ARG A 77 2.51 6.38 4.24
C ARG A 77 2.94 6.12 2.80
N ARG A 78 4.22 5.78 2.61
CA ARG A 78 4.78 5.37 1.32
C ARG A 78 4.51 3.88 1.07
N ALA A 79 3.89 3.57 -0.06
CA ALA A 79 3.54 2.22 -0.48
C ALA A 79 4.42 1.77 -1.65
N TYR A 80 5.73 1.67 -1.41
CA TYR A 80 6.75 1.43 -2.45
C TYR A 80 7.45 0.08 -2.35
N MET A 81 7.24 -0.63 -1.24
CA MET A 81 7.96 -1.86 -0.93
C MET A 81 7.01 -3.06 -0.98
N PRO A 82 7.41 -4.19 -1.58
CA PRO A 82 6.65 -5.42 -1.51
C PRO A 82 6.39 -5.85 -0.06
N PRO A 83 5.21 -6.42 0.25
CA PRO A 83 4.93 -6.92 1.58
C PRO A 83 5.74 -8.19 1.92
N PRO A 84 5.92 -8.49 3.21
CA PRO A 84 6.39 -9.81 3.62
C PRO A 84 5.39 -10.90 3.21
N LEU A 85 5.90 -12.07 2.82
CA LEU A 85 5.09 -13.25 2.57
C LEU A 85 4.57 -13.85 3.87
N CYS A 86 3.38 -14.44 3.83
CA CYS A 86 2.88 -15.25 4.94
C CYS A 86 3.67 -16.54 5.09
N VAL A 87 3.71 -17.07 6.31
CA VAL A 87 4.26 -18.41 6.57
C VAL A 87 3.41 -19.45 5.81
N GLN A 88 4.04 -20.29 4.99
CA GLN A 88 3.37 -21.35 4.22
C GLN A 88 4.12 -22.68 4.35
N SER A 89 3.42 -23.82 4.19
CA SER A 89 3.95 -25.16 4.48
C SER A 89 5.15 -25.58 3.62
N SER A 90 5.36 -24.96 2.46
CA SER A 90 6.43 -25.27 1.52
C SER A 90 7.79 -24.64 1.87
N GLY A 91 7.92 -23.92 2.99
CA GLY A 91 9.22 -23.48 3.50
C GLY A 91 9.13 -22.66 4.79
N TRP A 92 10.23 -22.59 5.55
CA TRP A 92 10.39 -21.72 6.72
C TRP A 92 10.49 -20.22 6.37
N ILE A 93 10.00 -19.83 5.19
CA ILE A 93 10.07 -18.47 4.64
C ILE A 93 8.71 -17.81 4.89
N GLY A 94 8.71 -16.65 5.54
CA GLY A 94 7.51 -15.86 5.77
C GLY A 94 7.47 -15.22 7.15
N ARG A 95 6.43 -14.42 7.41
CA ARG A 95 6.17 -13.72 8.66
C ARG A 95 4.68 -13.88 9.03
N GLU A 96 4.35 -13.92 10.31
CA GLU A 96 2.94 -13.85 10.76
C GLU A 96 2.34 -12.47 10.47
N ASP A 97 3.14 -11.42 10.61
CA ASP A 97 2.79 -10.07 10.14
C ASP A 97 2.90 -10.00 8.61
N CYS A 98 1.84 -10.45 7.92
CA CYS A 98 1.75 -10.53 6.46
C CYS A 98 0.41 -10.07 5.87
N LEU A 99 -0.48 -9.46 6.67
CA LEU A 99 -1.79 -8.98 6.22
C LEU A 99 -1.69 -7.64 5.47
N TYR A 100 -1.07 -7.70 4.30
CA TYR A 100 -0.85 -6.57 3.41
C TYR A 100 -1.42 -6.85 2.02
N LEU A 101 -1.76 -5.79 1.30
CA LEU A 101 -2.17 -5.84 -0.09
C LEU A 101 -1.31 -4.92 -0.96
N SER A 102 -1.35 -5.17 -2.26
CA SER A 102 -0.75 -4.32 -3.28
C SER A 102 -1.82 -4.01 -4.34
N LEU A 103 -1.93 -2.75 -4.72
CA LEU A 103 -2.91 -2.27 -5.69
C LEU A 103 -2.19 -1.79 -6.95
N SER A 104 -2.77 -2.07 -8.10
CA SER A 104 -2.31 -1.57 -9.39
C SER A 104 -3.51 -1.24 -10.26
N PHE A 105 -3.57 -0.01 -10.75
CA PHE A 105 -4.67 0.45 -11.60
C PHE A 105 -4.15 1.35 -12.75
N PRO A 106 -4.85 1.39 -13.89
CA PRO A 106 -4.44 2.20 -15.04
C PRO A 106 -4.28 3.68 -14.67
N ALA A 107 -3.29 4.36 -15.26
CA ALA A 107 -3.05 5.78 -14.99
C ALA A 107 -4.15 6.70 -15.54
N ASP A 108 -4.98 6.22 -16.45
CA ASP A 108 -6.14 6.87 -17.07
C ASP A 108 -7.48 6.46 -16.46
N ALA A 109 -7.47 5.73 -15.33
CA ALA A 109 -8.69 5.31 -14.65
C ALA A 109 -9.58 6.53 -14.29
N ASN A 110 -10.79 6.52 -14.85
CA ASN A 110 -11.85 7.51 -14.62
C ASN A 110 -12.61 7.19 -13.33
N VAL A 111 -12.31 7.91 -12.25
CA VAL A 111 -12.96 7.77 -10.92
C VAL A 111 -14.47 8.10 -10.88
N ASN A 112 -15.09 8.41 -12.02
CA ASN A 112 -16.51 8.76 -12.14
C ASN A 112 -17.33 7.75 -12.96
N GLU A 113 -16.73 6.65 -13.44
CA GLU A 113 -17.51 5.55 -14.00
C GLU A 113 -17.86 4.57 -12.89
N ASP A 114 -19.15 4.52 -12.56
CA ASP A 114 -19.77 3.56 -11.66
C ASP A 114 -19.59 2.13 -12.21
N HIS A 115 -18.41 1.54 -12.04
CA HIS A 115 -18.17 0.11 -12.24
C HIS A 115 -18.62 -0.67 -10.99
N ALA A 116 -19.87 -0.44 -10.60
CA ALA A 116 -20.60 -1.30 -9.68
C ALA A 116 -21.34 -2.38 -10.49
N LYS A 117 -20.59 -3.35 -11.02
CA LYS A 117 -21.04 -4.75 -11.14
C LYS A 117 -19.91 -5.65 -11.64
N PRO A 118 -19.51 -6.70 -10.91
CA PRO A 118 -18.73 -7.78 -11.51
C PRO A 118 -19.62 -8.49 -12.53
N SER A 119 -19.14 -8.58 -13.77
CA SER A 119 -19.70 -9.48 -14.78
C SER A 119 -19.35 -10.91 -14.40
N SER A 120 -20.21 -11.57 -13.63
CA SER A 120 -20.30 -13.03 -13.64
C SER A 120 -21.68 -13.47 -13.14
N SER A 121 -22.68 -13.42 -14.02
CA SER A 121 -23.63 -14.52 -14.05
C SER A 121 -22.87 -15.70 -14.65
N ARG A 122 -22.26 -16.52 -13.78
CA ARG A 122 -22.14 -17.94 -14.11
C ARG A 122 -23.54 -18.45 -13.86
N ASP A 123 -24.25 -18.70 -14.96
CA ASP A 123 -25.43 -19.53 -14.93
C ASP A 123 -24.92 -20.90 -14.50
N ASP A 124 -25.20 -21.26 -13.25
CA ASP A 124 -25.08 -22.62 -12.76
C ASP A 124 -26.22 -23.39 -13.44
N ASP A 125 -25.95 -23.95 -14.61
CA ASP A 125 -26.78 -24.99 -15.20
C ASP A 125 -26.61 -26.23 -14.30
N ASP A 126 -27.58 -26.39 -13.39
CA ASP A 126 -27.81 -27.63 -12.65
C ASP A 126 -28.19 -28.73 -13.66
N ASP A 127 -27.20 -29.52 -14.08
CA ASP A 127 -27.43 -30.80 -14.75
C ASP A 127 -27.99 -31.77 -13.69
N ASP A 128 -29.32 -31.85 -13.61
CA ASP A 128 -30.06 -32.94 -13.00
C ASP A 128 -29.79 -34.23 -13.81
N ASP A 129 -28.72 -34.96 -13.45
CA ASP A 129 -28.56 -36.36 -13.85
C ASP A 129 -29.47 -37.23 -12.96
N ASP A 130 -30.75 -37.31 -13.34
CA ASP A 130 -31.61 -38.45 -13.08
C ASP A 130 -31.12 -39.63 -13.93
N ASP A 131 -30.56 -40.68 -13.31
CA ASP A 131 -30.55 -42.02 -13.90
C ASP A 131 -30.50 -43.11 -12.81
N ASP A 132 -31.35 -44.12 -13.02
CA ASP A 132 -31.77 -45.25 -12.16
C ASP A 132 -30.67 -46.17 -11.60
#